data_AF-A0A850GD00-F1
#
_entry.id   AF-A0A850GD00-F1
#
_cell.length_a   1.000
_cell.length_b   1.000
_cell.length_c   1.000
_cell.angle_alpha   90.00
_cell.angle_beta   90.00
_cell.angle_gamma   90.00
#
_symmetry.space_group_name_H-M   'P 1'
#
loop_
_entity.id
_entity.type
_entity.pdbx_description
1 polymer ?
#
loop_
_entity_poly.entity_id
_entity_poly.type
_entity_poly.pdbx_seq_one_letter_code
_entity_poly.pdbx_strand_id
1 'polypeptide(L)'
;MKFPAFFALAGVLTLAATSVACGPTSNKNQARRVGKDATLDSDAPSTLNNVEFIESERGGDPFTVGCADGQREGFADIAKFPTIAGCLGVWDDEMNLRKGKTSKACGDDLDVCSSPADVCAPGWNVCARTGDYHDLTDRISANQCSEGAGPGKFVAAISHVKIKGECAEAPGPTTRYPCLDKGYGAEPICCGEGCGQGGCKDSVWPGETRISMGKAEGCSAVTSDRNGGILCCKDPNAKPPAPPAKADETGGTAETGGTAETGGTAETGGTAETGDAPEAGDAAAKADPTKMPTGAGKDAAAKDG
;
A
#
# COMPACT_ATOMS: atom_id res chain seq x y z
N MET A 1 79.79 27.24 -17.40
CA MET A 1 79.55 27.51 -15.97
C MET A 1 78.05 27.55 -15.73
N LYS A 2 77.57 26.71 -14.79
CA LYS A 2 76.35 26.80 -13.93
C LYS A 2 74.94 27.03 -14.56
N PHE A 3 74.09 26.01 -14.39
CA PHE A 3 72.60 26.02 -14.35
C PHE A 3 72.06 26.91 -13.20
N PRO A 4 70.79 27.39 -13.23
CA PRO A 4 69.57 26.60 -12.90
C PRO A 4 68.36 26.90 -13.84
N ALA A 5 67.50 25.96 -14.27
CA ALA A 5 66.58 25.09 -13.54
C ALA A 5 65.52 25.84 -12.71
N PHE A 6 64.36 26.12 -13.31
CA PHE A 6 63.11 26.39 -12.58
C PHE A 6 62.01 25.46 -13.07
N PHE A 7 61.64 24.54 -12.19
CA PHE A 7 60.42 23.73 -12.24
C PHE A 7 59.21 24.65 -11.95
N ALA A 8 58.19 24.63 -12.80
CA ALA A 8 56.86 25.13 -12.46
C ALA A 8 55.95 23.93 -12.21
N LEU A 9 55.50 23.82 -10.96
CA LEU A 9 54.65 22.77 -10.42
C LEU A 9 53.25 22.80 -11.06
N ALA A 10 52.75 21.63 -11.43
CA ALA A 10 51.36 21.40 -11.80
C ALA A 10 50.45 21.54 -10.56
N GLY A 11 49.49 22.47 -10.61
CA GLY A 11 48.38 22.55 -9.67
C GLY A 11 47.16 21.84 -10.25
N VAL A 12 46.99 20.56 -9.93
CA VAL A 12 45.74 19.84 -10.17
C VAL A 12 44.79 20.19 -9.04
N LEU A 13 43.80 21.03 -9.32
CA LEU A 13 42.72 21.36 -8.39
C LEU A 13 41.70 20.22 -8.46
N THR A 14 41.82 19.25 -7.56
CA THR A 14 40.78 18.23 -7.34
C THR A 14 39.55 18.89 -6.71
N LEU A 15 38.46 19.00 -7.48
CA LEU A 15 37.13 19.22 -6.93
C LEU A 15 36.76 18.02 -6.07
N ALA A 16 36.68 18.24 -4.76
CA ALA A 16 36.07 17.31 -3.83
C ALA A 16 34.56 17.30 -4.10
N ALA A 17 34.07 16.27 -4.77
CA ALA A 17 32.66 15.93 -4.77
C ALA A 17 32.29 15.58 -3.33
N THR A 18 31.53 16.45 -2.67
CA THR A 18 30.85 16.11 -1.42
C THR A 18 29.75 15.12 -1.75
N SER A 19 30.09 13.84 -1.72
CA SER A 19 29.13 12.75 -1.56
C SER A 19 28.32 13.06 -0.31
N VAL A 20 27.03 13.36 -0.50
CA VAL A 20 26.05 13.25 0.58
C VAL A 20 26.08 11.80 1.00
N ALA A 21 26.77 11.53 2.11
CA ALA A 21 26.82 10.22 2.72
C ALA A 21 25.40 9.91 3.20
N CYS A 22 24.64 9.14 2.42
CA CYS A 22 23.61 8.29 2.98
C CYS A 22 24.29 7.50 4.09
N GLY A 23 23.82 7.67 5.33
CA GLY A 23 24.34 6.95 6.48
C GLY A 23 24.32 5.44 6.24
N PRO A 24 25.10 4.66 7.02
CA PRO A 24 25.11 3.21 6.88
C PRO A 24 23.67 2.68 7.01
N THR A 25 23.14 2.13 5.92
CA THR A 25 21.87 1.42 5.91
C THR A 25 21.99 0.24 6.87
N SER A 26 21.13 0.22 7.89
CA SER A 26 21.08 -0.85 8.87
C SER A 26 20.68 -2.15 8.19
N ASN A 27 21.64 -3.05 7.96
CA ASN A 27 21.46 -4.35 7.29
C ASN A 27 20.65 -5.38 8.12
N LYS A 28 19.74 -4.95 9.00
CA LYS A 28 18.91 -5.82 9.83
C LYS A 28 17.56 -5.16 10.13
N ASN A 29 16.75 -4.94 9.11
CA ASN A 29 15.33 -4.62 9.32
C ASN A 29 14.58 -5.90 9.70
N GLN A 30 14.66 -6.27 10.98
CA GLN A 30 13.62 -7.13 11.54
C GLN A 30 12.37 -6.27 11.66
N ALA A 31 11.31 -6.63 10.94
CA ALA A 31 9.99 -6.08 11.20
C ALA A 31 9.71 -6.16 12.72
N ARG A 32 9.11 -5.10 13.26
CA ARG A 32 9.05 -4.81 14.69
C ARG A 32 8.55 -6.04 15.47
N ARG A 33 9.26 -6.42 16.53
CA ARG A 33 8.91 -7.59 17.35
C ARG A 33 7.49 -7.48 17.87
N VAL A 34 6.68 -8.49 17.59
CA VAL A 34 5.39 -8.73 18.25
C VAL A 34 5.62 -8.67 19.76
N GLY A 35 4.80 -7.89 20.47
CA GLY A 35 4.76 -7.97 21.93
C GLY A 35 4.54 -9.43 22.34
N LYS A 36 5.30 -9.93 23.31
CA LYS A 36 5.29 -11.34 23.75
C LYS A 36 3.90 -11.86 24.18
N ASP A 37 2.93 -10.96 24.29
CA ASP A 37 1.58 -11.22 24.79
C ASP A 37 0.52 -11.26 23.67
N ALA A 38 0.90 -11.12 22.40
CA ALA A 38 -0.05 -11.25 21.29
C ALA A 38 -0.48 -12.72 21.13
N THR A 39 -1.77 -12.98 21.35
CA THR A 39 -2.40 -14.27 21.06
C THR A 39 -2.51 -14.43 19.54
N LEU A 40 -1.54 -15.13 18.95
CA LEU A 40 -1.59 -15.55 17.55
C LEU A 40 -2.54 -16.76 17.45
N ASP A 41 -3.57 -16.65 16.62
CA ASP A 41 -4.45 -17.77 16.28
C ASP A 41 -3.62 -18.86 15.57
N SER A 42 -3.99 -20.14 15.72
CA SER A 42 -3.23 -21.28 15.17
C SER A 42 -3.07 -21.25 13.65
N ASP A 43 -3.92 -20.48 12.98
CA ASP A 43 -4.00 -20.37 11.52
C ASP A 43 -3.45 -19.01 11.02
N ALA A 44 -2.95 -18.15 11.91
CA ALA A 44 -2.32 -16.89 11.52
C ALA A 44 -0.91 -17.16 11.00
N PRO A 45 -0.53 -16.68 9.80
CA PRO A 45 0.85 -16.70 9.37
C PRO A 45 1.74 -16.04 10.43
N SER A 46 2.93 -16.59 10.66
CA SER A 46 3.93 -15.90 11.46
C SER A 46 4.13 -14.49 10.90
N THR A 47 4.27 -13.51 11.77
CA THR A 47 4.64 -12.13 11.39
C THR A 47 5.78 -12.11 10.38
N LEU A 48 5.81 -11.12 9.49
CA LEU A 48 6.80 -10.96 8.40
C LEU A 48 8.27 -10.96 8.88
N ASN A 49 8.49 -10.91 10.20
CA ASN A 49 9.74 -10.84 10.94
C ASN A 49 10.81 -11.93 10.62
N ASN A 50 10.52 -12.95 9.81
CA ASN A 50 11.46 -14.03 9.45
C ASN A 50 11.41 -14.43 7.95
N VAL A 51 10.88 -13.55 7.10
CA VAL A 51 10.84 -13.80 5.65
C VAL A 51 12.11 -13.23 5.02
N GLU A 52 12.88 -14.06 4.31
CA GLU A 52 14.01 -13.59 3.49
C GLU A 52 13.47 -13.22 2.11
N PHE A 53 13.43 -11.93 1.79
CA PHE A 53 12.88 -11.45 0.52
C PHE A 53 13.91 -11.53 -0.60
N ILE A 54 13.41 -11.79 -1.82
CA ILE A 54 14.18 -11.56 -3.05
C ILE A 54 13.78 -10.16 -3.51
N GLU A 55 14.63 -9.18 -3.23
CA GLU A 55 14.32 -7.77 -3.38
C GLU A 55 14.86 -7.19 -4.71
N SER A 56 14.29 -6.07 -5.15
CA SER A 56 14.92 -5.28 -6.20
C SER A 56 16.19 -4.57 -5.69
N GLU A 57 16.97 -3.99 -6.60
CA GLU A 57 18.06 -3.10 -6.20
C GLU A 57 17.54 -1.94 -5.34
N ARG A 58 18.27 -1.65 -4.27
CA ARG A 58 17.94 -0.59 -3.31
C ARG A 58 18.28 0.79 -3.86
N GLY A 59 17.46 1.78 -3.50
CA GLY A 59 17.67 3.18 -3.90
C GLY A 59 17.36 3.45 -5.37
N GLY A 60 16.53 2.61 -5.99
CA GLY A 60 16.01 2.88 -7.32
C GLY A 60 15.07 4.09 -7.33
N ASP A 61 14.87 4.70 -8.50
CA ASP A 61 13.91 5.79 -8.67
C ASP A 61 12.49 5.33 -8.26
N PRO A 62 11.86 5.93 -7.22
CA PRO A 62 10.55 5.51 -6.76
C PRO A 62 9.48 5.50 -7.86
N PHE A 63 9.56 6.40 -8.86
CA PHE A 63 8.60 6.39 -9.97
C PHE A 63 8.70 5.12 -10.83
N THR A 64 9.91 4.58 -10.95
CA THR A 64 10.19 3.35 -11.71
C THR A 64 9.95 2.10 -10.86
N VAL A 65 10.44 2.11 -9.62
CA VAL A 65 10.31 1.00 -8.67
C VAL A 65 8.85 0.83 -8.23
N GLY A 66 8.14 1.90 -7.91
CA GLY A 66 6.75 1.86 -7.46
C GLY A 66 6.56 1.85 -5.95
N CYS A 67 7.62 1.55 -5.19
CA CYS A 67 7.67 1.73 -3.74
C CYS A 67 8.34 3.06 -3.39
N ALA A 68 7.83 3.74 -2.38
CA ALA A 68 8.20 5.11 -2.04
C ALA A 68 9.61 5.22 -1.43
N ASP A 69 10.12 4.14 -0.85
CA ASP A 69 11.51 3.98 -0.36
C ASP A 69 12.51 3.59 -1.46
N GLY A 70 12.04 3.24 -2.65
CA GLY A 70 12.88 2.89 -3.79
C GLY A 70 13.38 1.45 -3.78
N GLN A 71 12.75 0.53 -3.05
CA GLN A 71 13.01 -0.93 -3.13
C GLN A 71 11.70 -1.73 -3.20
N ARG A 72 11.68 -2.89 -3.88
CA ARG A 72 10.55 -3.83 -3.87
C ARG A 72 10.91 -5.08 -3.09
N GLU A 73 9.99 -5.53 -2.25
CA GLU A 73 10.09 -6.80 -1.54
C GLU A 73 9.22 -7.87 -2.22
N GLY A 74 8.23 -7.44 -3.01
CA GLY A 74 7.42 -8.29 -3.87
C GLY A 74 7.41 -7.84 -5.32
N PHE A 75 7.33 -8.79 -6.26
CA PHE A 75 7.47 -8.49 -7.69
C PHE A 75 8.78 -7.75 -8.01
N ALA A 76 9.88 -8.21 -7.41
CA ALA A 76 11.20 -7.57 -7.46
C ALA A 76 11.81 -7.45 -8.86
N ASP A 77 11.47 -8.36 -9.78
CA ASP A 77 11.87 -8.25 -11.18
C ASP A 77 11.05 -7.16 -11.88
N ILE A 78 11.61 -5.94 -11.92
CA ILE A 78 10.98 -4.75 -12.51
C ILE A 78 10.72 -4.95 -14.01
N ALA A 79 11.62 -5.64 -14.72
CA ALA A 79 11.47 -5.87 -16.16
C ALA A 79 10.28 -6.79 -16.45
N LYS A 80 10.08 -7.81 -15.60
CA LYS A 80 8.95 -8.73 -15.69
C LYS A 80 7.64 -8.13 -15.16
N PHE A 81 7.70 -7.27 -14.15
CA PHE A 81 6.53 -6.69 -13.48
C PHE A 81 6.56 -5.14 -13.46
N PRO A 82 6.51 -4.47 -14.61
CA PRO A 82 6.70 -3.02 -14.69
C PRO A 82 5.53 -2.19 -14.13
N THR A 83 4.39 -2.82 -13.84
CA THR A 83 3.13 -2.13 -13.51
C THR A 83 2.53 -2.56 -12.16
N ILE A 84 3.18 -3.47 -11.43
CA ILE A 84 2.81 -3.90 -10.09
C ILE A 84 4.06 -4.05 -9.23
N ALA A 85 3.96 -3.71 -7.95
CA ALA A 85 5.03 -3.83 -6.95
C ALA A 85 4.43 -4.33 -5.63
N GLY A 86 5.20 -5.09 -4.86
CA GLY A 86 4.94 -5.36 -3.45
C GLY A 86 5.89 -4.52 -2.60
N CYS A 87 5.34 -3.63 -1.78
CA CYS A 87 6.10 -2.69 -0.95
C CYS A 87 5.78 -2.92 0.52
N LEU A 88 6.78 -2.95 1.38
CA LEU A 88 6.60 -3.05 2.83
C LEU A 88 6.43 -1.67 3.47
N GLY A 89 5.65 -1.64 4.54
CA GLY A 89 5.56 -0.48 5.42
C GLY A 89 5.02 -0.84 6.79
N VAL A 90 5.22 0.09 7.71
CA VAL A 90 4.75 -0.02 9.09
C VAL A 90 3.84 1.17 9.37
N TRP A 91 2.69 0.94 10.00
CA TRP A 91 1.80 2.01 10.46
C TRP A 91 1.23 1.66 11.84
N ASP A 92 0.79 2.69 12.54
CA ASP A 92 0.15 2.52 13.84
C ASP A 92 -1.34 2.15 13.67
N ASP A 93 -1.82 1.27 14.56
CA ASP A 93 -3.21 0.83 14.66
C ASP A 93 -3.79 0.17 13.39
N GLU A 94 -5.09 -0.07 13.41
CA GLU A 94 -5.84 -0.54 12.24
C GLU A 94 -6.08 0.62 11.26
N MET A 95 -5.78 0.38 9.98
CA MET A 95 -6.05 1.33 8.92
C MET A 95 -6.88 0.72 7.78
N ASN A 96 -7.63 1.59 7.10
CA ASN A 96 -8.31 1.22 5.88
C ASN A 96 -7.32 1.21 4.71
N LEU A 97 -7.22 0.12 3.95
CA LEU A 97 -6.35 0.04 2.76
C LEU A 97 -6.72 1.08 1.68
N ARG A 98 -7.94 1.63 1.71
CA ARG A 98 -8.39 2.72 0.82
C ARG A 98 -8.10 4.12 1.37
N LYS A 99 -7.47 4.25 2.54
CA LYS A 99 -7.06 5.56 3.09
C LYS A 99 -6.19 6.29 2.07
N GLY A 100 -6.41 7.59 1.89
CA GLY A 100 -5.66 8.44 0.97
C GLY A 100 -4.17 8.49 1.28
N LYS A 101 -3.36 8.86 0.30
CA LYS A 101 -1.97 9.24 0.54
C LYS A 101 -1.92 10.54 1.34
N THR A 102 -0.92 10.65 2.21
CA THR A 102 -0.57 11.87 2.94
C THR A 102 0.56 12.65 2.27
N SER A 103 1.14 12.09 1.20
CA SER A 103 2.29 12.64 0.46
C SER A 103 3.61 12.63 1.23
N LYS A 104 3.67 11.99 2.41
CA LYS A 104 4.92 11.66 3.09
C LYS A 104 5.37 10.27 2.63
N ALA A 105 6.54 10.16 2.01
CA ALA A 105 7.13 8.86 1.68
C ALA A 105 7.41 8.07 2.97
N CYS A 106 7.13 6.77 2.93
CA CYS A 106 7.38 5.81 3.99
C CYS A 106 7.73 4.46 3.36
N GLY A 107 8.17 3.52 4.17
CA GLY A 107 8.66 2.22 3.72
C GLY A 107 9.41 1.52 4.85
N ASP A 108 9.81 0.28 4.66
CA ASP A 108 10.61 -0.45 5.66
C ASP A 108 12.02 0.16 5.82
N ASP A 109 12.50 0.85 4.80
CA ASP A 109 13.75 1.60 4.77
C ASP A 109 13.60 3.09 5.14
N LEU A 110 12.38 3.56 5.43
CA LEU A 110 12.06 4.96 5.75
C LEU A 110 11.31 5.07 7.11
N ASP A 111 10.47 6.10 7.25
CA ASP A 111 9.66 6.36 8.43
C ASP A 111 8.41 5.47 8.49
N VAL A 112 7.75 5.46 9.66
CA VAL A 112 6.40 4.92 9.85
C VAL A 112 5.40 5.66 8.93
N CYS A 113 4.58 4.88 8.25
CA CYS A 113 3.53 5.32 7.35
C CYS A 113 2.35 5.93 8.10
N SER A 114 1.90 7.10 7.65
CA SER A 114 0.64 7.70 8.12
C SER A 114 -0.59 7.09 7.43
N SER A 115 -0.39 6.38 6.33
CA SER A 115 -1.39 5.66 5.56
C SER A 115 -0.76 4.47 4.83
N PRO A 116 -1.44 3.33 4.66
CA PRO A 116 -0.93 2.23 3.84
C PRO A 116 -0.64 2.66 2.39
N ALA A 117 -1.33 3.69 1.88
CA ALA A 117 -1.10 4.19 0.53
C ALA A 117 0.23 4.95 0.35
N ASP A 118 0.88 5.33 1.45
CA ASP A 118 2.12 6.11 1.42
C ASP A 118 3.36 5.27 1.06
N VAL A 119 3.30 3.94 1.20
CA VAL A 119 4.36 3.03 0.71
C VAL A 119 4.43 2.99 -0.81
N CYS A 120 3.35 3.37 -1.51
CA CYS A 120 3.34 3.45 -2.96
C CYS A 120 3.93 4.78 -3.42
N ALA A 121 4.87 4.75 -4.35
CA ALA A 121 5.51 5.93 -4.90
C ALA A 121 4.52 6.87 -5.64
N PRO A 122 4.89 8.14 -5.88
CA PRO A 122 4.16 9.01 -6.79
C PRO A 122 3.94 8.33 -8.17
N GLY A 123 2.72 8.42 -8.71
CA GLY A 123 2.34 7.71 -9.94
C GLY A 123 1.95 6.23 -9.75
N TRP A 124 1.87 5.78 -8.51
CA TRP A 124 1.40 4.46 -8.10
C TRP A 124 0.34 4.60 -7.01
N ASN A 125 -0.50 3.59 -6.81
CA ASN A 125 -1.51 3.56 -5.76
C ASN A 125 -1.67 2.15 -5.21
N VAL A 126 -2.33 2.02 -4.06
CA VAL A 126 -2.78 0.70 -3.60
C VAL A 126 -3.66 0.06 -4.67
N CYS A 127 -3.33 -1.16 -5.08
CA CYS A 127 -4.08 -1.90 -6.08
C CYS A 127 -5.54 -2.08 -5.67
N ALA A 128 -6.44 -1.97 -6.64
CA ALA A 128 -7.89 -2.12 -6.50
C ALA A 128 -8.52 -1.16 -5.45
N ARG A 129 -7.89 -0.01 -5.20
CA ARG A 129 -8.39 1.04 -4.29
C ARG A 129 -9.85 1.44 -4.54
N THR A 130 -10.31 1.39 -5.78
CA THR A 130 -11.67 1.73 -6.19
C THR A 130 -12.65 0.56 -6.14
N GLY A 131 -12.19 -0.63 -5.74
CA GLY A 131 -12.98 -1.86 -5.83
C GLY A 131 -12.82 -2.61 -7.15
N ASP A 132 -12.11 -2.05 -8.12
CA ASP A 132 -11.95 -2.66 -9.44
C ASP A 132 -10.93 -3.80 -9.43
N TYR A 133 -11.39 -5.03 -9.64
CA TYR A 133 -10.53 -6.20 -9.68
C TYR A 133 -9.63 -6.24 -10.93
N HIS A 134 -9.99 -5.50 -11.99
CA HIS A 134 -9.17 -5.37 -13.19
C HIS A 134 -7.81 -4.72 -12.90
N ASP A 135 -7.71 -3.90 -11.86
CA ASP A 135 -6.43 -3.33 -11.44
C ASP A 135 -5.40 -4.40 -11.04
N LEU A 136 -5.85 -5.62 -10.75
CA LEU A 136 -5.00 -6.80 -10.56
C LEU A 136 -4.95 -7.67 -11.81
N THR A 137 -6.09 -8.10 -12.35
CA THR A 137 -6.14 -9.13 -13.41
C THR A 137 -5.56 -8.68 -14.73
N ASP A 138 -5.56 -7.38 -15.01
CA ASP A 138 -5.00 -6.84 -16.26
C ASP A 138 -3.47 -6.73 -16.18
N ARG A 139 -2.89 -6.88 -14.98
CA ARG A 139 -1.44 -6.76 -14.72
C ARG A 139 -0.79 -8.12 -14.51
N ILE A 140 -1.48 -9.03 -13.82
CA ILE A 140 -0.95 -10.32 -13.42
C ILE A 140 -2.00 -11.43 -13.46
N SER A 141 -1.54 -12.64 -13.77
CA SER A 141 -2.31 -13.87 -13.58
C SER A 141 -2.33 -14.31 -12.11
N ALA A 142 -3.21 -15.26 -11.78
CA ALA A 142 -3.23 -15.89 -10.46
C ALA A 142 -1.88 -16.51 -10.10
N ASN A 143 -1.23 -17.19 -11.05
CA ASN A 143 0.08 -17.79 -10.81
C ASN A 143 1.17 -16.73 -10.56
N GLN A 144 1.11 -15.61 -11.29
CA GLN A 144 2.02 -14.49 -11.03
C GLN A 144 1.75 -13.86 -9.66
N CYS A 145 0.50 -13.79 -9.21
CA CYS A 145 0.16 -13.36 -7.85
C CYS A 145 0.75 -14.32 -6.80
N SER A 146 0.70 -15.64 -7.02
CA SER A 146 1.21 -16.61 -6.05
C SER A 146 2.72 -16.69 -6.00
N GLU A 147 3.39 -16.70 -7.15
CA GLU A 147 4.83 -16.99 -7.26
C GLU A 147 5.65 -15.72 -7.53
N GLY A 148 5.11 -14.79 -8.31
CA GLY A 148 5.81 -13.57 -8.72
C GLY A 148 5.98 -12.53 -7.62
N ALA A 149 5.09 -12.55 -6.63
CA ALA A 149 5.18 -11.69 -5.44
C ALA A 149 6.27 -12.12 -4.46
N GLY A 150 6.83 -13.34 -4.59
CA GLY A 150 7.87 -13.84 -3.71
C GLY A 150 7.36 -14.23 -2.31
N PRO A 151 8.28 -14.34 -1.33
CA PRO A 151 8.02 -15.03 -0.06
C PRO A 151 7.16 -14.22 0.93
N GLY A 152 6.86 -12.97 0.59
CA GLY A 152 6.06 -12.06 1.39
C GLY A 152 4.56 -12.28 1.36
N LYS A 153 3.86 -11.30 1.91
CA LYS A 153 2.41 -11.19 1.89
C LYS A 153 2.01 -9.76 1.55
N PHE A 154 1.45 -9.56 0.36
CA PHE A 154 1.14 -8.23 -0.18
C PHE A 154 -0.35 -8.11 -0.48
N VAL A 155 -1.02 -7.16 0.18
CA VAL A 155 -2.48 -7.02 0.12
C VAL A 155 -2.95 -5.90 -0.80
N ALA A 156 -4.10 -6.11 -1.43
CA ALA A 156 -4.83 -5.12 -2.23
C ALA A 156 -6.07 -4.60 -1.49
N ALA A 157 -6.56 -3.43 -1.90
CA ALA A 157 -7.66 -2.71 -1.24
C ALA A 157 -9.08 -3.21 -1.63
N ILE A 158 -9.23 -4.52 -1.75
CA ILE A 158 -10.51 -5.21 -1.98
C ILE A 158 -10.65 -6.44 -1.09
N SER A 159 -11.85 -6.61 -0.56
CA SER A 159 -12.32 -7.85 0.05
C SER A 159 -12.67 -8.86 -1.03
N HIS A 160 -12.58 -10.15 -0.71
CA HIS A 160 -12.80 -11.23 -1.67
C HIS A 160 -14.27 -11.68 -1.79
N VAL A 161 -15.20 -10.91 -1.20
CA VAL A 161 -16.65 -11.05 -1.35
C VAL A 161 -17.33 -9.69 -1.55
N LYS A 162 -18.53 -9.69 -2.14
CA LYS A 162 -19.36 -8.48 -2.30
C LYS A 162 -20.17 -8.17 -1.04
N ILE A 163 -20.63 -9.22 -0.36
CA ILE A 163 -21.47 -9.16 0.82
C ILE A 163 -20.83 -10.08 1.86
N LYS A 164 -20.69 -9.59 3.08
CA LYS A 164 -20.14 -10.35 4.19
C LYS A 164 -20.92 -11.66 4.39
N GLY A 165 -20.20 -12.77 4.54
CA GLY A 165 -20.82 -14.09 4.74
C GLY A 165 -21.22 -14.83 3.46
N GLU A 166 -21.14 -14.19 2.29
CA GLU A 166 -21.62 -14.77 1.03
C GLU A 166 -20.51 -14.82 0.00
N CYS A 167 -20.21 -16.02 -0.52
CA CYS A 167 -19.30 -16.14 -1.64
C CYS A 167 -19.93 -15.53 -2.89
N ALA A 168 -19.18 -14.61 -3.52
CA ALA A 168 -19.56 -14.07 -4.80
C ALA A 168 -19.34 -15.12 -5.90
N GLU A 169 -20.22 -15.13 -6.89
CA GLU A 169 -19.92 -15.73 -8.19
C GLU A 169 -18.69 -15.04 -8.83
N ALA A 170 -18.15 -15.68 -9.89
CA ALA A 170 -17.09 -15.09 -10.69
C ALA A 170 -17.43 -13.65 -11.12
N PRO A 171 -16.45 -12.72 -11.09
CA PRO A 171 -16.71 -11.32 -11.41
C PRO A 171 -17.11 -11.16 -12.87
N GLY A 172 -18.20 -10.41 -13.10
CA GLY A 172 -18.47 -9.79 -14.39
C GLY A 172 -17.61 -8.54 -14.62
N PRO A 173 -17.57 -7.98 -15.85
CA PRO A 173 -16.65 -6.92 -16.26
C PRO A 173 -16.80 -5.59 -15.51
N THR A 174 -17.96 -5.35 -14.89
CA THR A 174 -18.23 -4.14 -14.11
C THR A 174 -18.22 -4.40 -12.60
N THR A 175 -17.76 -5.58 -12.18
CA THR A 175 -17.76 -5.95 -10.77
C THR A 175 -16.86 -5.02 -9.98
N ARG A 176 -17.36 -4.53 -8.85
CA ARG A 176 -16.59 -3.78 -7.86
C ARG A 176 -16.76 -4.45 -6.50
N TYR A 177 -15.64 -4.75 -5.85
CA TYR A 177 -15.62 -5.34 -4.52
C TYR A 177 -15.52 -4.24 -3.44
N PRO A 178 -16.18 -4.41 -2.29
CA PRO A 178 -16.01 -3.53 -1.15
C PRO A 178 -14.63 -3.70 -0.51
N CYS A 179 -14.34 -2.87 0.48
CA CYS A 179 -13.26 -3.06 1.43
C CYS A 179 -13.92 -3.11 2.80
N LEU A 180 -14.22 -4.32 3.25
CA LEU A 180 -15.00 -4.59 4.45
C LEU A 180 -14.11 -4.56 5.69
N ASP A 181 -14.71 -4.25 6.84
CA ASP A 181 -14.01 -4.11 8.13
C ASP A 181 -13.67 -5.45 8.77
N LYS A 182 -14.59 -6.41 8.74
CA LYS A 182 -14.41 -7.71 9.41
C LYS A 182 -15.35 -8.79 8.95
N GLY A 183 -15.00 -10.02 9.34
CA GLY A 183 -15.80 -11.23 9.20
C GLY A 183 -15.62 -11.93 7.87
N TYR A 184 -16.34 -13.04 7.68
CA TYR A 184 -16.12 -13.93 6.55
C TYR A 184 -16.21 -13.20 5.20
N GLY A 185 -15.13 -13.27 4.42
CA GLY A 185 -15.02 -12.63 3.13
C GLY A 185 -14.37 -11.24 3.16
N ALA A 186 -14.22 -10.63 4.34
CA ALA A 186 -13.67 -9.29 4.47
C ALA A 186 -12.16 -9.24 4.22
N GLU A 187 -11.47 -10.37 4.35
CA GLU A 187 -10.03 -10.52 4.18
C GLU A 187 -9.60 -9.93 2.83
N PRO A 188 -8.53 -9.11 2.83
CA PRO A 188 -8.07 -8.49 1.60
C PRO A 188 -7.45 -9.53 0.66
N ILE A 189 -7.59 -9.27 -0.65
CA ILE A 189 -6.89 -10.02 -1.69
C ILE A 189 -5.38 -9.90 -1.48
N CYS A 190 -4.67 -11.00 -1.74
CA CYS A 190 -3.30 -11.16 -1.29
C CYS A 190 -2.44 -11.91 -2.31
N CYS A 191 -1.25 -11.39 -2.58
CA CYS A 191 -0.20 -12.04 -3.39
C CYS A 191 1.05 -12.36 -2.56
N GLY A 192 1.72 -13.46 -2.90
CA GLY A 192 2.92 -13.98 -2.23
C GLY A 192 2.71 -15.30 -1.51
N GLU A 193 3.81 -15.90 -1.07
CA GLU A 193 3.81 -17.21 -0.39
C GLU A 193 3.02 -17.19 0.92
N GLY A 194 2.97 -16.04 1.61
CA GLY A 194 2.23 -15.86 2.87
C GLY A 194 0.70 -15.77 2.73
N CYS A 195 0.16 -15.81 1.52
CA CYS A 195 -1.28 -15.77 1.26
C CYS A 195 -1.90 -17.18 1.27
N GLY A 196 -3.20 -17.30 1.44
CA GLY A 196 -3.89 -18.61 1.40
C GLY A 196 -5.15 -18.57 0.55
N GLN A 197 -5.69 -19.75 0.25
CA GLN A 197 -7.02 -19.83 -0.38
C GLN A 197 -8.10 -19.60 0.69
N GLY A 198 -8.97 -18.63 0.45
CA GLY A 198 -10.14 -18.40 1.29
C GLY A 198 -11.26 -19.42 1.05
N GLY A 199 -12.33 -19.29 1.83
CA GLY A 199 -13.55 -20.07 1.60
C GLY A 199 -14.26 -19.67 0.29
N CYS A 200 -14.11 -18.41 -0.14
CA CYS A 200 -14.59 -17.94 -1.44
C CYS A 200 -13.41 -17.72 -2.39
N LYS A 201 -13.39 -18.43 -3.52
CA LYS A 201 -12.20 -18.52 -4.39
C LYS A 201 -12.35 -17.80 -5.73
N ASP A 202 -13.53 -17.28 -6.02
CA ASP A 202 -13.90 -16.88 -7.38
C ASP A 202 -13.78 -15.38 -7.69
N SER A 203 -13.33 -14.55 -6.75
CA SER A 203 -13.54 -13.10 -6.84
C SER A 203 -12.62 -12.33 -7.77
N VAL A 204 -11.31 -12.60 -7.79
CA VAL A 204 -10.36 -11.89 -8.68
C VAL A 204 -9.91 -12.80 -9.80
N TRP A 205 -9.42 -13.97 -9.44
CA TRP A 205 -9.09 -15.05 -10.36
C TRP A 205 -9.97 -16.26 -10.01
N PRO A 206 -10.97 -16.60 -10.83
CA PRO A 206 -11.87 -17.72 -10.57
C PRO A 206 -11.15 -19.01 -10.18
N GLY A 207 -11.54 -19.61 -9.05
CA GLY A 207 -10.91 -20.80 -8.46
C GLY A 207 -9.54 -20.61 -7.80
N GLU A 208 -8.86 -19.50 -8.04
CA GLU A 208 -7.44 -19.29 -7.68
C GLU A 208 -7.23 -18.06 -6.79
N THR A 209 -8.30 -17.39 -6.38
CA THR A 209 -8.17 -16.17 -5.58
C THR A 209 -7.59 -16.46 -4.19
N ARG A 210 -6.52 -15.74 -3.85
CA ARG A 210 -5.85 -15.82 -2.55
C ARG A 210 -6.12 -14.59 -1.70
N ILE A 211 -6.12 -14.80 -0.40
CA ILE A 211 -6.47 -13.83 0.63
C ILE A 211 -5.40 -13.81 1.71
N SER A 212 -5.38 -12.72 2.47
CA SER A 212 -4.59 -12.68 3.70
C SER A 212 -5.26 -13.54 4.75
N MET A 213 -4.63 -14.65 5.13
CA MET A 213 -5.17 -15.59 6.12
C MET A 213 -5.01 -15.03 7.54
N GLY A 214 -6.01 -15.30 8.40
CA GLY A 214 -6.04 -14.92 9.81
C GLY A 214 -7.37 -14.26 10.20
N LYS A 215 -8.03 -14.74 11.27
CA LYS A 215 -9.48 -14.54 11.51
C LYS A 215 -9.99 -13.12 11.84
N ALA A 216 -9.21 -12.05 11.73
CA ALA A 216 -9.61 -10.77 12.34
C ALA A 216 -9.61 -9.52 11.43
N GLU A 217 -8.76 -9.45 10.40
CA GLU A 217 -8.54 -8.18 9.71
C GLU A 217 -9.26 -8.14 8.37
N GLY A 218 -10.30 -7.32 8.29
CA GLY A 218 -10.88 -6.97 7.01
C GLY A 218 -10.05 -5.90 6.30
N CYS A 219 -10.23 -5.82 4.98
CA CYS A 219 -9.59 -4.82 4.13
C CYS A 219 -9.62 -3.38 4.70
N SER A 220 -10.69 -2.97 5.41
CA SER A 220 -10.79 -1.61 5.96
C SER A 220 -10.26 -1.44 7.39
N ALA A 221 -9.68 -2.49 7.98
CA ALA A 221 -9.16 -2.52 9.36
C ALA A 221 -7.93 -3.44 9.44
N VAL A 222 -6.88 -3.11 8.68
CA VAL A 222 -5.63 -3.89 8.63
C VAL A 222 -4.55 -3.29 9.54
N THR A 223 -3.74 -4.15 10.16
CA THR A 223 -2.53 -3.75 10.89
C THR A 223 -1.29 -4.03 10.04
N SER A 224 -0.20 -3.28 10.22
CA SER A 224 1.05 -3.59 9.51
C SER A 224 1.73 -4.86 10.02
N ASP A 225 1.52 -5.24 11.29
CA ASP A 225 2.12 -6.44 11.86
C ASP A 225 1.67 -7.72 11.13
N ARG A 226 0.42 -7.71 10.65
CA ARG A 226 -0.14 -8.82 9.87
C ARG A 226 -0.14 -8.54 8.38
N ASN A 227 -0.33 -7.30 7.94
CA ASN A 227 -0.58 -6.94 6.55
C ASN A 227 0.31 -5.81 6.03
N GLY A 228 1.53 -5.66 6.57
CA GLY A 228 2.47 -4.59 6.22
C GLY A 228 2.96 -4.59 4.78
N GLY A 229 2.77 -5.67 4.01
CA GLY A 229 3.02 -5.66 2.57
C GLY A 229 1.80 -5.17 1.80
N ILE A 230 2.01 -4.17 0.95
CA ILE A 230 0.97 -3.54 0.13
C ILE A 230 1.27 -3.80 -1.35
N LEU A 231 0.22 -4.13 -2.11
CA LEU A 231 0.28 -4.16 -3.57
C LEU A 231 0.12 -2.74 -4.11
N CYS A 232 1.14 -2.25 -4.79
CA CYS A 232 1.15 -0.96 -5.46
C CYS A 232 1.01 -1.15 -6.98
N CYS A 233 -0.02 -0.55 -7.56
CA CYS A 233 -0.35 -0.60 -8.97
C CYS A 233 -0.04 0.75 -9.62
N LYS A 234 0.68 0.71 -10.75
CA LYS A 234 1.06 1.91 -11.50
C LYS A 234 -0.18 2.57 -12.11
N ASP A 235 -0.32 3.87 -11.93
CA ASP A 235 -1.35 4.63 -12.63
C ASP A 235 -1.13 4.54 -14.15
N PRO A 236 -2.15 4.18 -14.94
CA PRO A 236 -2.01 4.15 -16.40
C PRO A 236 -1.72 5.54 -16.99
N ASN A 237 -2.05 6.60 -16.25
CA ASN A 237 -1.87 7.99 -16.65
C ASN A 237 -0.72 8.69 -15.91
N ALA A 238 0.09 7.96 -15.13
CA ALA A 238 1.21 8.54 -14.39
C ALA A 238 2.23 9.16 -15.34
N LYS A 239 2.57 10.42 -15.08
CA LYS A 239 3.71 11.09 -15.70
C LYS A 239 4.87 11.09 -14.72
N PRO A 240 6.12 10.91 -15.20
CA PRO A 240 7.29 11.10 -14.35
C PRO A 240 7.22 12.47 -13.66
N PRO A 241 7.65 12.58 -12.40
CA PRO A 241 7.75 13.87 -11.75
C PRO A 241 8.63 14.80 -12.59
N ALA A 242 8.26 16.07 -12.66
CA ALA A 242 9.12 17.05 -13.31
C ALA A 242 10.47 17.05 -12.58
N PRO A 243 11.60 17.12 -13.31
CA PRO A 243 12.90 17.26 -12.68
C PRO A 243 12.88 18.47 -11.75
N PRO A 244 13.53 18.41 -10.58
CA PRO A 244 13.58 19.54 -9.67
C PRO A 244 14.07 20.76 -10.46
N ALA A 245 13.32 21.86 -10.36
CA ALA A 245 13.75 23.12 -10.96
C ALA A 245 15.17 23.38 -10.46
N LYS A 246 16.13 23.54 -11.38
CA LYS A 246 17.49 23.91 -11.03
C LYS A 246 17.36 25.14 -10.14
N ALA A 247 17.80 25.04 -8.89
CA ALA A 247 17.91 26.21 -8.04
C ALA A 247 18.83 27.17 -8.79
N ASP A 248 18.30 28.29 -9.24
CA ASP A 248 19.14 29.38 -9.74
C ASP A 248 20.08 29.72 -8.58
N GLU A 249 21.37 29.45 -8.76
CA GLU A 249 22.44 30.01 -7.96
C GLU A 249 22.42 31.53 -8.14
N THR A 250 21.43 32.20 -7.56
CA THR A 250 21.47 33.64 -7.39
C THR A 250 22.39 33.89 -6.20
N GLY A 251 23.68 33.81 -6.47
CA GLY A 251 24.74 34.35 -5.63
C GLY A 251 24.48 35.84 -5.46
N GLY A 252 23.86 36.20 -4.35
CA GLY A 252 23.62 37.58 -3.93
C GLY A 252 23.90 37.70 -2.46
N THR A 253 25.15 37.99 -2.12
CA THR A 253 25.59 38.46 -0.81
C THR A 253 24.85 39.76 -0.52
N ALA A 254 23.74 39.69 0.23
CA ALA A 254 23.08 40.87 0.78
C ALA A 254 23.50 40.99 2.24
N GLU A 255 24.33 42.00 2.50
CA GLU A 255 24.71 42.41 3.84
C GLU A 255 23.49 42.77 4.68
N THR A 256 23.38 42.15 5.85
CA THR A 256 22.36 42.46 6.85
C THR A 256 22.76 43.73 7.61
N GLY A 257 22.17 44.86 7.23
CA GLY A 257 22.16 46.08 8.03
C GLY A 257 20.75 46.66 8.06
N GLY A 258 20.13 46.76 9.23
CA GLY A 258 18.88 47.50 9.40
C GLY A 258 17.93 46.99 10.47
N THR A 259 18.10 47.51 11.69
CA THR A 259 17.14 47.64 12.79
C THR A 259 15.82 48.33 12.41
N ALA A 260 14.68 47.82 12.90
CA ALA A 260 13.50 48.57 13.37
C ALA A 260 12.46 47.54 13.90
N GLU A 261 12.23 47.48 15.20
CA GLU A 261 11.24 48.27 15.97
C GLU A 261 9.80 47.69 15.89
N THR A 262 9.40 47.25 17.07
CA THR A 262 8.12 46.78 17.60
C THR A 262 6.96 47.75 17.36
N GLY A 263 5.74 47.22 17.15
CA GLY A 263 4.50 47.91 17.54
C GLY A 263 3.32 47.73 16.58
N GLY A 264 2.21 47.18 17.08
CA GLY A 264 0.94 47.17 16.35
C GLY A 264 -0.08 46.17 16.92
N THR A 265 -0.81 46.60 17.93
CA THR A 265 -1.90 45.89 18.63
C THR A 265 -3.26 46.11 17.96
N ALA A 266 -4.24 45.25 18.31
CA ALA A 266 -5.71 45.48 18.30
C ALA A 266 -6.41 45.36 16.92
N GLU A 267 -7.63 44.82 16.70
CA GLU A 267 -8.85 44.48 17.47
C GLU A 267 -9.68 43.46 16.65
N THR A 268 -10.33 42.46 17.24
CA THR A 268 -11.75 42.41 17.71
C THR A 268 -12.83 42.50 16.62
N GLY A 269 -13.71 41.48 16.57
CA GLY A 269 -15.13 41.64 16.17
C GLY A 269 -15.61 40.77 15.01
N GLY A 270 -16.67 39.97 15.24
CA GLY A 270 -17.42 39.32 14.16
C GLY A 270 -18.25 38.09 14.56
N THR A 271 -19.36 38.34 15.25
CA THR A 271 -20.43 37.41 15.64
C THR A 271 -21.24 36.80 14.48
N ALA A 272 -21.63 35.53 14.69
CA ALA A 272 -22.89 34.83 14.35
C ALA A 272 -23.56 35.03 12.97
N GLU A 273 -24.00 33.94 12.35
CA GLU A 273 -25.43 33.69 12.10
C GLU A 273 -25.74 32.18 11.92
N THR A 274 -26.80 31.79 12.60
CA THR A 274 -27.61 30.58 12.50
C THR A 274 -28.37 30.52 11.18
N GLY A 275 -28.60 29.31 10.65
CA GLY A 275 -29.46 29.08 9.49
C GLY A 275 -30.03 27.68 9.49
N ASP A 276 -31.30 27.60 9.87
CA ASP A 276 -32.18 26.44 10.00
C ASP A 276 -32.23 25.47 8.80
N ALA A 277 -32.56 24.22 9.16
CA ALA A 277 -33.16 23.23 8.29
C ALA A 277 -34.57 23.67 7.81
N PRO A 278 -35.13 23.03 6.78
CA PRO A 278 -36.20 22.11 7.14
C PRO A 278 -36.24 20.78 6.37
N GLU A 279 -36.82 19.86 7.13
CA GLU A 279 -37.52 18.60 6.89
C GLU A 279 -38.23 18.31 5.55
N ALA A 280 -38.39 16.99 5.38
CA ALA A 280 -39.56 16.23 4.93
C ALA A 280 -39.65 15.77 3.46
N GLY A 281 -39.86 14.45 3.34
CA GLY A 281 -40.22 13.78 2.09
C GLY A 281 -40.24 12.25 2.21
N ASP A 282 -41.12 11.73 3.07
CA ASP A 282 -41.56 10.32 3.12
C ASP A 282 -41.96 9.76 1.74
N ALA A 283 -41.67 8.47 1.49
CA ALA A 283 -42.66 7.52 0.98
C ALA A 283 -42.12 6.08 0.96
N ALA A 284 -42.78 5.23 1.74
CA ALA A 284 -42.65 3.79 1.78
C ALA A 284 -43.16 3.09 0.51
N ALA A 285 -42.56 1.95 0.18
CA ALA A 285 -43.25 0.89 -0.56
C ALA A 285 -42.91 -0.47 0.06
N LYS A 286 -43.90 -1.04 0.75
CA LYS A 286 -43.95 -2.42 1.21
C LYS A 286 -44.13 -3.35 0.00
N ALA A 287 -43.43 -4.47 -0.01
CA ALA A 287 -43.88 -5.68 -0.70
C ALA A 287 -43.43 -6.92 0.08
N ASP A 288 -44.42 -7.55 0.71
CA ASP A 288 -44.40 -8.93 1.22
C ASP A 288 -44.95 -9.81 0.10
N PRO A 289 -44.30 -10.93 -0.23
CA PRO A 289 -45.07 -12.13 -0.50
C PRO A 289 -44.43 -13.36 0.13
N THR A 290 -44.99 -13.74 1.27
CA THR A 290 -45.34 -15.11 1.63
C THR A 290 -45.44 -16.10 0.45
N LYS A 291 -44.92 -17.31 0.74
CA LYS A 291 -45.26 -18.62 0.17
C LYS A 291 -44.33 -19.13 -0.94
N MET A 292 -43.50 -20.12 -0.60
CA MET A 292 -43.26 -21.33 -1.40
C MET A 292 -42.74 -22.48 -0.50
N PRO A 293 -42.95 -23.74 -0.91
CA PRO A 293 -43.37 -24.81 -0.02
C PRO A 293 -42.25 -25.73 0.49
N THR A 294 -42.52 -26.33 1.64
CA THR A 294 -41.88 -27.52 2.20
C THR A 294 -42.03 -28.71 1.27
N GLY A 295 -40.93 -29.18 0.69
CA GLY A 295 -40.82 -30.46 -0.01
C GLY A 295 -39.92 -31.40 0.77
N ALA A 296 -40.54 -32.31 1.52
CA ALA A 296 -39.88 -33.46 2.13
C ALA A 296 -39.57 -34.51 1.05
N GLY A 297 -38.36 -35.05 1.07
CA GLY A 297 -37.97 -36.22 0.32
C GLY A 297 -37.01 -37.07 1.16
N LYS A 298 -37.58 -38.00 1.93
CA LYS A 298 -36.89 -39.16 2.50
C LYS A 298 -37.10 -40.32 1.53
N ASP A 299 -36.03 -41.00 1.16
CA ASP A 299 -35.96 -42.44 0.85
C ASP A 299 -34.50 -42.83 1.18
N ALA A 300 -34.22 -43.57 2.28
CA ALA A 300 -34.29 -45.03 2.41
C ALA A 300 -33.52 -45.74 1.27
N ALA A 301 -32.31 -46.27 1.47
CA ALA A 301 -31.91 -47.46 2.23
C ALA A 301 -31.49 -48.60 1.27
N ALA A 302 -30.48 -49.35 1.74
CA ALA A 302 -30.25 -50.79 1.50
C ALA A 302 -29.31 -51.26 0.37
N LYS A 303 -28.18 -51.82 0.84
CA LYS A 303 -27.71 -53.23 0.66
C LYS A 303 -26.67 -53.58 -0.41
N ASP A 304 -25.61 -54.19 0.15
CA ASP A 304 -24.94 -55.45 -0.21
C ASP A 304 -24.39 -55.64 -1.64
N GLY A 305 -23.06 -55.79 -1.67
CA GLY A 305 -22.24 -56.27 -2.79
C GLY A 305 -20.77 -56.19 -2.41
#